data_AF-A0A528TNW9-F1
#
_entry.id   AF-A0A528TNW9-F1
#
_cell.length_a   1.000
_cell.length_b   1.000
_cell.length_c   1.000
_cell.angle_alpha   90.00
_cell.angle_beta   90.00
_cell.angle_gamma   90.00
#
_symmetry.space_group_name_H-M   'P 1'
#
loop_
_entity.id
_entity.type
_entity.pdbx_description
1 polymer ?
#
loop_
_entity_poly.entity_id
_entity_poly.type
_entity_poly.pdbx_seq_one_letter_code
_entity_poly.pdbx_strand_id
1 'polypeptide(L)'
;DGIWVCSEGPMSKIPEREEADYRACMLGLRDYVNKNGFKNVVLGLSGGIDSAICAALAVDALGEERLRTVMMPYRYTSKDSLKDAEDCARALGCRYDIVPISEPVEGFRHALTQLFEGTQEGITEENLQSRARGTILMAISNKFGSMVVTTGNKSEMSVGYATLYGDMNG
;
A
#
# COMPACT_ATOMS: atom_id res chain seq x y z
N ASP A 1 -40.57 0.38 45.12
CA ASP A 1 -41.26 0.27 43.80
C ASP A 1 -40.65 -0.76 42.84
N GLY A 2 -39.56 -1.47 43.19
CA GLY A 2 -39.05 -2.58 42.36
C GLY A 2 -38.56 -2.18 40.95
N ILE A 3 -38.31 -0.88 40.74
CA ILE A 3 -37.90 -0.33 39.45
C ILE A 3 -36.39 -0.51 39.30
N TRP A 4 -35.98 -1.21 38.24
CA TRP A 4 -34.58 -1.29 37.84
C TRP A 4 -34.15 0.04 37.21
N VAL A 5 -33.05 0.59 37.70
CA VAL A 5 -32.40 1.80 37.17
C VAL A 5 -30.99 1.44 36.73
N CYS A 6 -30.55 1.96 35.58
CA CYS A 6 -29.15 1.83 35.20
C CYS A 6 -28.28 2.55 36.23
N SER A 7 -27.38 1.81 36.88
CA SER A 7 -26.29 2.40 37.66
C SER A 7 -25.29 3.05 36.71
N GLU A 8 -24.56 4.05 37.19
CA GLU A 8 -23.41 4.58 36.45
C GLU A 8 -22.44 3.42 36.15
N GLY A 9 -22.07 3.30 34.87
CA GLY A 9 -21.14 2.31 34.37
C GLY A 9 -20.07 2.98 33.49
N PRO A 10 -19.00 2.27 33.13
CA PRO A 10 -17.97 2.82 32.27
C PRO A 10 -18.57 3.24 30.91
N MET A 11 -18.60 4.55 30.66
CA MET A 11 -19.02 5.13 29.38
C MET A 11 -17.80 5.31 28.48
N SER A 12 -17.84 4.71 27.29
CA SER A 12 -16.80 4.94 26.28
C SER A 12 -17.18 6.10 25.39
N LYS A 13 -16.23 6.99 25.10
CA LYS A 13 -16.40 8.01 24.06
C LYS A 13 -16.44 7.30 22.71
N ILE A 14 -17.54 7.47 21.99
CA ILE A 14 -17.66 6.97 20.62
C ILE A 14 -16.88 7.95 19.73
N PRO A 15 -15.86 7.49 18.98
CA PRO A 15 -15.17 8.33 18.03
C PRO A 15 -16.14 8.73 16.91
N GLU A 16 -15.98 9.94 16.38
CA GLU A 16 -16.83 10.48 15.32
C GLU A 16 -15.98 10.83 14.09
N ARG A 17 -16.64 10.89 12.92
CA ARG A 17 -16.04 11.34 11.65
C ARG A 17 -14.75 10.59 11.29
N GLU A 18 -13.69 11.31 10.94
CA GLU A 18 -12.42 10.76 10.47
C GLU A 18 -11.76 9.85 11.52
N GLU A 19 -11.94 10.14 12.82
CA GLU A 19 -11.43 9.27 13.89
C GLU A 19 -12.14 7.90 13.88
N ALA A 20 -13.46 7.90 13.65
CA ALA A 20 -14.23 6.66 13.56
C ALA A 20 -13.80 5.83 12.33
N ASP A 21 -13.67 6.49 11.17
CA ASP A 21 -13.25 5.84 9.93
C ASP A 21 -11.84 5.27 10.04
N TYR A 22 -10.90 6.05 10.58
CA TYR A 22 -9.51 5.62 10.78
C TYR A 22 -9.43 4.40 11.71
N ARG A 23 -10.14 4.43 12.85
CA ARG A 23 -10.17 3.31 13.80
C ARG A 23 -10.84 2.07 13.21
N ALA A 24 -11.86 2.23 12.38
CA ALA A 24 -12.50 1.13 11.68
C ALA A 24 -11.54 0.46 10.68
N CYS A 25 -10.84 1.25 9.88
CA CYS A 25 -9.80 0.76 8.96
C CYS A 25 -8.66 0.06 9.71
N MET A 26 -8.17 0.67 10.79
CA MET A 26 -7.11 0.10 11.63
C MET A 26 -7.53 -1.24 12.25
N LEU A 27 -8.74 -1.32 12.81
CA LEU A 27 -9.29 -2.56 13.36
C LEU A 27 -9.41 -3.63 12.28
N GLY A 28 -9.96 -3.28 11.12
CA GLY A 28 -10.13 -4.18 9.98
C GLY A 28 -8.80 -4.75 9.51
N LEU A 29 -7.78 -3.89 9.31
CA LEU A 29 -6.44 -4.29 8.91
C LEU A 29 -5.81 -5.22 9.96
N ARG A 30 -5.81 -4.81 11.24
CA ARG A 30 -5.24 -5.60 12.34
C ARG A 30 -5.85 -6.99 12.42
N ASP A 31 -7.17 -7.06 12.38
CA ASP A 31 -7.90 -8.31 12.51
C ASP A 31 -7.70 -9.19 11.28
N TYR A 32 -7.72 -8.62 10.07
CA TYR A 32 -7.50 -9.40 8.85
C TYR A 32 -6.10 -10.02 8.84
N VAL A 33 -5.07 -9.23 9.16
CA VAL A 33 -3.68 -9.73 9.21
C VAL A 33 -3.53 -10.85 10.24
N ASN A 34 -4.00 -10.62 11.48
CA ASN A 34 -3.78 -11.57 12.56
C ASN A 34 -4.67 -12.82 12.43
N LYS A 35 -5.94 -12.69 12.04
CA LYS A 35 -6.86 -13.83 11.91
C LYS A 35 -6.50 -14.75 10.74
N ASN A 36 -5.85 -14.22 9.71
CA ASN A 36 -5.33 -15.01 8.59
C ASN A 36 -3.88 -15.50 8.81
N GLY A 37 -3.27 -15.21 9.97
CA GLY A 37 -1.96 -15.75 10.33
C GLY A 37 -0.75 -15.05 9.68
N PHE A 38 -0.94 -13.88 9.08
CA PHE A 38 0.16 -13.10 8.52
C PHE A 38 1.03 -12.49 9.63
N LYS A 39 2.34 -12.72 9.54
CA LYS A 39 3.29 -12.19 10.51
C LYS A 39 3.61 -10.72 10.28
N ASN A 40 3.70 -10.30 9.02
CA ASN A 40 4.10 -8.96 8.62
C ASN A 40 3.29 -8.50 7.40
N VAL A 41 3.37 -7.21 7.10
CA VAL A 41 2.82 -6.61 5.89
C VAL A 41 3.92 -5.95 5.05
N VAL A 42 3.66 -5.86 3.75
CA VAL A 42 4.51 -5.13 2.80
C VAL A 42 3.66 -4.20 1.94
N LEU A 43 4.13 -3.00 1.66
CA LEU A 43 3.45 -2.08 0.73
C LEU A 43 4.43 -1.27 -0.09
N GLY A 44 3.97 -0.80 -1.25
CA GLY A 44 4.69 0.18 -2.06
C GLY A 44 4.49 1.58 -1.47
N LEU A 45 5.58 2.27 -1.16
CA LEU A 45 5.54 3.65 -0.66
C LEU A 45 5.98 4.59 -1.78
N SER A 46 5.03 5.33 -2.38
CA SER A 46 5.26 6.11 -3.59
C SER A 46 5.68 7.56 -3.33
N GLY A 47 5.55 8.03 -2.08
CA GLY A 47 5.61 9.44 -1.72
C GLY A 47 4.26 10.17 -1.87
N GLY A 48 3.22 9.48 -2.36
CA GLY A 48 1.85 9.98 -2.42
C GLY A 48 1.05 9.73 -1.15
N ILE A 49 -0.01 10.51 -0.97
CA ILE A 49 -0.87 10.49 0.23
C ILE A 49 -1.53 9.14 0.49
N ASP A 50 -1.98 8.43 -0.55
CA ASP A 50 -2.68 7.15 -0.38
C ASP A 50 -1.76 6.08 0.23
N SER A 51 -0.51 5.99 -0.26
CA SER A 51 0.48 5.07 0.32
C SER A 51 0.93 5.48 1.72
N ALA A 52 1.01 6.79 1.99
CA ALA A 52 1.40 7.31 3.30
C ALA A 52 0.35 7.01 4.39
N ILE A 53 -0.95 7.19 4.10
CA ILE A 53 -2.01 6.88 5.06
C ILE A 53 -2.12 5.36 5.31
N CYS A 54 -1.91 4.53 4.27
CA CYS A 54 -1.84 3.08 4.44
C CYS A 54 -0.64 2.65 5.31
N ALA A 55 0.52 3.30 5.17
CA ALA A 55 1.68 3.04 6.02
C ALA A 55 1.41 3.43 7.48
N ALA A 56 0.83 4.61 7.73
CA ALA A 56 0.44 5.04 9.07
C ALA A 56 -0.56 4.06 9.72
N LEU A 57 -1.61 3.68 8.99
CA LEU A 57 -2.59 2.68 9.44
C LEU A 57 -1.95 1.34 9.78
N ALA A 58 -0.98 0.88 8.97
CA ALA A 58 -0.29 -0.38 9.21
C ALA A 58 0.58 -0.32 10.48
N VAL A 59 1.30 0.78 10.71
CA VAL A 59 2.08 0.98 11.94
C VAL A 59 1.16 1.04 13.16
N ASP A 60 0.08 1.82 13.12
CA ASP A 60 -0.84 1.92 14.26
C ASP A 60 -1.57 0.58 14.54
N ALA A 61 -1.89 -0.18 13.49
CA ALA A 61 -2.58 -1.45 13.60
C ALA A 61 -1.69 -2.58 14.12
N LEU A 62 -0.41 -2.63 13.71
CA LEU A 62 0.45 -3.81 13.84
C LEU A 62 1.76 -3.53 14.57
N GLY A 63 2.23 -2.28 14.59
CA GLY A 63 3.57 -1.88 15.03
C GLY A 63 4.55 -1.75 13.86
N GLU A 64 5.50 -0.82 13.99
CA GLU A 64 6.50 -0.47 12.95
C GLU A 64 7.35 -1.67 12.48
N GLU A 65 7.71 -2.57 13.40
CA GLU A 65 8.50 -3.78 13.14
C GLU A 65 7.81 -4.77 12.18
N ARG A 66 6.48 -4.69 12.08
CA ARG A 66 5.67 -5.57 11.22
C ARG A 66 5.39 -4.96 9.85
N LEU A 67 5.85 -3.73 9.59
CA LEU A 67 5.70 -3.04 8.32
C LEU A 67 7.03 -2.98 7.56
N ARG A 68 7.03 -3.50 6.34
CA ARG A 68 8.05 -3.19 5.33
C ARG A 68 7.45 -2.28 4.25
N THR A 69 8.09 -1.16 4.01
CA THR A 69 7.78 -0.27 2.88
C THR A 69 8.83 -0.42 1.79
N VAL A 70 8.39 -0.34 0.53
CA VAL A 70 9.28 -0.46 -0.64
C VAL A 70 9.06 0.70 -1.58
N MET A 71 10.07 1.54 -1.77
CA MET A 71 10.10 2.57 -2.81
C MET A 71 10.62 1.95 -4.11
N MET A 72 9.86 2.10 -5.20
CA MET A 72 10.12 1.44 -6.48
C MET A 72 10.27 2.46 -7.62
N PRO A 73 11.40 3.19 -7.65
CA PRO A 73 11.59 4.31 -8.55
C PRO A 73 11.85 3.86 -9.99
N TYR A 74 11.50 4.75 -10.92
CA TYR A 74 11.83 4.63 -12.34
C TYR A 74 12.38 5.96 -12.86
N ARG A 75 12.70 6.05 -14.17
CA ARG A 75 13.38 7.18 -14.83
C ARG A 75 12.77 8.56 -14.53
N TYR A 76 11.46 8.61 -14.27
CA TYR A 76 10.71 9.85 -14.05
C TYR A 76 10.29 10.08 -12.59
N THR A 77 10.75 9.27 -11.64
CA THR A 77 10.44 9.50 -10.22
C THR A 77 11.13 10.78 -9.76
N SER A 78 10.35 11.73 -9.23
CA SER A 78 10.88 13.01 -8.77
C SER A 78 11.72 12.82 -7.50
N LYS A 79 12.68 13.74 -7.30
CA LYS A 79 13.46 13.78 -6.05
C LYS A 79 12.57 14.02 -4.83
N ASP A 80 11.50 14.79 -5.01
CA ASP A 80 10.54 15.10 -3.95
C ASP A 80 9.80 13.84 -3.52
N SER A 81 9.29 13.01 -4.45
CA SER A 81 8.63 11.74 -4.10
C SER A 81 9.55 10.76 -3.37
N LEU A 82 10.84 10.71 -3.74
CA LEU A 82 11.84 9.90 -3.04
C LEU A 82 12.03 10.37 -1.60
N LYS A 83 12.18 11.69 -1.44
CA LYS A 83 12.38 12.31 -0.14
C LYS A 83 11.14 12.16 0.75
N ASP A 84 9.94 12.38 0.21
CA ASP A 84 8.69 12.30 0.96
C ASP A 84 8.42 10.87 1.44
N ALA A 85 8.72 9.86 0.62
CA ALA A 85 8.64 8.47 1.03
C ALA A 85 9.64 8.12 2.14
N GLU A 86 10.90 8.55 2.00
CA GLU A 86 11.93 8.32 3.01
C GLU A 86 11.59 9.03 4.33
N ASP A 87 11.15 10.29 4.27
CA ASP A 87 10.74 11.07 5.42
C ASP A 87 9.53 10.44 6.12
N CYS A 88 8.55 9.96 5.36
CA CYS A 88 7.38 9.24 5.88
C CYS A 88 7.79 7.95 6.61
N ALA A 89 8.61 7.11 5.98
CA ALA A 89 9.06 5.87 6.61
C ALA A 89 9.89 6.14 7.87
N ARG A 90 10.77 7.15 7.83
CA ARG A 90 11.56 7.57 9.00
C ARG A 90 10.68 8.08 10.14
N ALA A 91 9.64 8.87 9.83
CA ALA A 91 8.71 9.38 10.84
C ALA A 91 7.90 8.24 11.50
N LEU A 92 7.58 7.19 10.73
CA LEU A 92 6.85 6.02 11.19
C LEU A 92 7.73 4.94 11.82
N GLY A 93 9.06 5.10 11.81
CA GLY A 93 10.03 4.12 12.35
C GLY A 93 10.04 2.77 11.62
N CYS A 94 9.41 2.67 10.45
CA CYS A 94 9.24 1.41 9.75
C CYS A 94 10.40 1.12 8.78
N ARG A 95 10.54 -0.16 8.41
CA ARG A 95 11.57 -0.58 7.46
C ARG A 95 11.30 0.02 6.08
N TYR A 96 12.33 0.60 5.47
CA TYR A 96 12.30 1.21 4.14
C TYR A 96 13.38 0.60 3.24
N ASP A 97 12.95 -0.03 2.14
CA ASP A 97 13.85 -0.59 1.12
C ASP A 97 13.61 0.14 -0.22
N ILE A 98 14.65 0.30 -1.04
CA ILE A 98 14.55 0.86 -2.39
C ILE A 98 14.85 -0.24 -3.41
N VAL A 99 13.91 -0.46 -4.34
CA VAL A 99 14.03 -1.45 -5.42
C VAL A 99 13.68 -0.80 -6.77
N PRO A 100 14.66 -0.26 -7.50
CA PRO A 100 14.42 0.35 -8.81
C PRO A 100 13.82 -0.65 -9.81
N ILE A 101 12.89 -0.19 -10.65
CA ILE A 101 12.18 -1.06 -11.61
C ILE A 101 12.70 -0.96 -13.04
N SER A 102 13.83 -0.28 -13.26
CA SER A 102 14.34 -0.07 -14.62
C SER A 102 14.64 -1.37 -15.34
N GLU A 103 15.33 -2.30 -14.70
CA GLU A 103 15.67 -3.58 -15.31
C GLU A 103 14.45 -4.44 -15.67
N PRO A 104 13.48 -4.70 -14.76
CA PRO A 104 12.31 -5.48 -15.12
C PRO A 104 11.46 -4.80 -16.20
N VAL A 105 11.29 -3.47 -16.15
CA VAL A 105 10.52 -2.74 -17.17
C VAL A 105 11.20 -2.82 -18.53
N GLU A 106 12.50 -2.56 -18.62
CA GLU A 106 13.24 -2.65 -19.88
C GLU A 106 13.30 -4.09 -20.42
N GLY A 107 13.34 -5.10 -19.54
CA GLY A 107 13.21 -6.50 -19.92
C GLY A 107 11.88 -6.80 -20.63
N PHE A 108 10.76 -6.32 -20.08
CA PHE A 108 9.46 -6.45 -20.75
C PHE A 108 9.41 -5.68 -22.08
N ARG A 109 9.93 -4.45 -22.12
CA ARG A 109 9.99 -3.65 -23.34
C ARG A 109 10.80 -4.35 -24.44
N HIS A 110 11.94 -4.93 -24.09
CA HIS A 110 12.77 -5.69 -25.02
C HIS A 110 12.01 -6.91 -25.57
N ALA A 111 11.37 -7.69 -24.69
CA ALA A 111 10.59 -8.87 -25.09
C ALA A 111 9.41 -8.52 -26.04
N LEU A 112 8.85 -7.33 -25.90
CA LEU A 112 7.70 -6.85 -26.69
C LEU A 112 8.10 -6.06 -27.95
N THR A 113 9.39 -5.82 -28.18
CA THR A 113 9.87 -4.90 -29.23
C THR A 113 9.33 -5.24 -30.62
N GLN A 114 9.38 -6.52 -31.01
CA GLN A 114 8.87 -6.95 -32.32
C GLN A 114 7.34 -6.87 -32.42
N LEU A 115 6.63 -7.06 -31.31
CA LEU A 115 5.17 -6.97 -31.29
C LEU A 115 4.66 -5.53 -31.38
N PHE A 116 5.44 -4.58 -30.89
CA PHE A 116 5.09 -3.15 -30.83
C PHE A 116 5.80 -2.33 -31.92
N GLU A 117 6.36 -2.97 -32.95
CA GLU A 117 7.01 -2.25 -34.05
C GLU A 117 6.01 -1.32 -34.75
N GLY A 118 6.40 -0.05 -34.94
CA GLY A 118 5.56 0.97 -35.58
C GLY A 118 4.47 1.58 -34.70
N THR A 119 4.37 1.19 -33.42
CA THR A 119 3.44 1.83 -32.46
C THR A 119 4.11 2.98 -31.71
N GLN A 120 3.30 3.85 -31.11
CA GLN A 120 3.76 4.90 -30.20
C GLN A 120 3.60 4.43 -28.74
N GLU A 121 4.47 4.92 -27.85
CA GLU A 121 4.30 4.70 -26.41
C GLU A 121 3.00 5.35 -25.91
N GLY A 122 2.36 4.71 -24.94
CA GLY A 122 1.18 5.23 -24.26
C GLY A 122 0.86 4.48 -22.96
N ILE A 123 -0.42 4.31 -22.67
CA ILE A 123 -0.94 3.71 -21.43
C ILE A 123 -0.38 2.28 -21.21
N THR A 124 -0.04 1.56 -22.29
CA THR A 124 0.54 0.22 -22.20
C THR A 124 1.88 0.22 -21.45
N GLU A 125 2.79 1.13 -21.80
CA GLU A 125 4.12 1.27 -21.20
C GLU A 125 4.05 1.78 -19.76
N GLU A 126 3.09 2.64 -19.45
CA GLU A 126 2.80 3.06 -18.07
C GLU A 126 2.31 1.88 -17.22
N ASN A 127 1.37 1.10 -17.76
CA ASN A 127 0.85 -0.09 -17.09
C ASN A 127 1.93 -1.17 -16.87
N LEU A 128 2.93 -1.29 -17.74
CA LEU A 128 4.06 -2.20 -17.53
C LEU A 128 4.85 -1.83 -16.26
N GLN A 129 5.02 -0.52 -15.99
CA GLN A 129 5.68 -0.07 -14.77
C GLN A 129 4.86 -0.45 -13.53
N SER A 130 3.55 -0.24 -13.56
CA SER A 130 2.65 -0.63 -12.46
C SER A 130 2.70 -2.15 -12.21
N ARG A 131 2.65 -2.98 -13.27
CA ARG A 131 2.75 -4.45 -13.16
C ARG A 131 4.11 -4.94 -12.67
N ALA A 132 5.20 -4.28 -13.06
CA ALA A 132 6.53 -4.60 -12.54
C ALA A 132 6.60 -4.37 -11.02
N ARG A 133 6.07 -3.24 -10.53
CA ARG A 133 5.97 -2.95 -9.08
C ARG A 133 5.15 -3.99 -8.35
N GLY A 134 3.96 -4.30 -8.86
CA GLY A 134 3.10 -5.33 -8.29
C GLY A 134 3.78 -6.70 -8.22
N THR A 135 4.54 -7.08 -9.27
CA THR A 135 5.30 -8.35 -9.29
C THR A 135 6.39 -8.37 -8.22
N ILE A 136 7.10 -7.26 -8.01
CA ILE A 136 8.13 -7.14 -6.96
C ILE A 136 7.50 -7.31 -5.57
N LEU A 137 6.39 -6.62 -5.28
CA LEU A 137 5.71 -6.74 -4.00
C LEU A 137 5.21 -8.16 -3.75
N MET A 138 4.61 -8.79 -4.76
CA MET A 138 4.18 -10.19 -4.69
C MET A 138 5.35 -11.15 -4.53
N ALA A 139 6.51 -10.89 -5.15
CA ALA A 139 7.71 -11.70 -4.96
C ALA A 139 8.22 -11.61 -3.51
N ILE A 140 8.23 -10.41 -2.92
CA ILE A 140 8.57 -10.21 -1.51
C ILE A 140 7.57 -10.93 -0.61
N SER A 141 6.27 -10.78 -0.88
CA SER A 141 5.19 -11.46 -0.16
C SER A 141 5.38 -12.98 -0.18
N ASN A 142 5.53 -13.58 -1.37
CA ASN A 142 5.73 -15.01 -1.55
C ASN A 142 7.00 -15.51 -0.85
N LYS A 143 8.07 -14.71 -0.83
CA LYS A 143 9.35 -15.11 -0.23
C LYS A 143 9.33 -15.06 1.30
N PHE A 144 8.64 -14.08 1.88
CA PHE A 144 8.71 -13.80 3.32
C PHE A 144 7.39 -14.06 4.07
N GLY A 145 6.31 -14.40 3.36
CA GLY A 145 4.99 -14.62 3.93
C GLY A 145 4.29 -13.33 4.41
N SER A 146 4.71 -12.17 3.92
CA SER A 146 4.07 -10.89 4.27
C SER A 146 2.79 -10.70 3.45
N MET A 147 1.74 -10.14 4.04
CA MET A 147 0.56 -9.71 3.27
C MET A 147 0.88 -8.42 2.50
N VAL A 148 0.50 -8.33 1.23
CA VAL A 148 0.62 -7.07 0.48
C VAL A 148 -0.54 -6.16 0.85
N VAL A 149 -0.29 -4.87 1.10
CA VAL A 149 -1.33 -3.86 1.30
C VAL A 149 -1.38 -2.98 0.06
N THR A 150 -2.49 -3.07 -0.68
CA THR A 150 -2.78 -2.17 -1.82
C THR A 150 -3.18 -0.80 -1.32
N THR A 151 -2.80 0.24 -2.06
CA THR A 151 -3.02 1.64 -1.66
C THR A 151 -4.03 2.36 -2.57
N GLY A 152 -4.80 1.64 -3.38
CA GLY A 152 -5.80 2.24 -4.26
C GLY A 152 -7.03 2.72 -3.47
N ASN A 153 -7.54 3.89 -3.81
CA ASN A 153 -8.68 4.50 -3.13
C ASN A 153 -10.01 4.30 -3.88
N LYS A 154 -11.12 4.65 -3.23
CA LYS A 154 -12.47 4.44 -3.77
C LYS A 154 -12.72 5.21 -5.07
N SER A 155 -12.17 6.42 -5.20
CA SER A 155 -12.33 7.24 -6.40
C SER A 155 -11.66 6.58 -7.59
N GLU A 156 -10.42 6.11 -7.41
CA GLU A 156 -9.65 5.39 -8.43
C GLU A 156 -10.37 4.12 -8.90
N MET A 157 -10.84 3.30 -7.96
CA MET A 157 -11.60 2.09 -8.27
C MET A 157 -12.92 2.38 -8.99
N SER A 158 -13.56 3.52 -8.71
CA SER A 158 -14.84 3.88 -9.30
C SER A 158 -14.73 4.27 -10.77
N VAL A 159 -13.61 4.89 -11.18
CA VAL A 159 -13.39 5.33 -12.57
C VAL A 159 -12.43 4.43 -13.34
N GLY A 160 -11.96 3.34 -12.73
CA GLY A 160 -10.97 2.45 -13.33
C GLY A 160 -9.58 3.08 -13.48
N TYR A 161 -9.26 4.07 -12.64
CA TYR A 161 -7.93 4.69 -12.59
C TYR A 161 -6.98 3.81 -11.77
N ALA A 162 -6.85 2.55 -12.18
CA ALA A 162 -6.04 1.53 -11.55
C ALA A 162 -5.54 0.54 -12.60
N THR A 163 -4.35 -0.02 -12.37
CA THR A 163 -3.78 -1.03 -13.26
C THR A 163 -4.08 -2.42 -12.72
N LEU A 164 -4.91 -3.18 -13.46
CA LEU A 164 -5.08 -4.60 -13.19
C LEU A 164 -3.73 -5.31 -13.17
N TYR A 165 -3.51 -6.04 -12.08
CA TYR A 165 -2.28 -6.77 -11.77
C TYR A 165 -1.03 -5.89 -11.58
N GLY A 166 -1.22 -4.59 -11.33
CA GLY A 166 -0.19 -3.64 -10.96
C GLY A 166 -0.41 -3.12 -9.54
N ASP A 167 -0.85 -1.87 -9.43
CA ASP A 167 -1.24 -1.20 -8.17
C ASP A 167 -2.41 -1.91 -7.43
N MET A 168 -3.19 -2.72 -8.15
CA MET A 168 -4.23 -3.59 -7.57
C MET A 168 -3.71 -4.92 -6.99
N ASN A 169 -2.42 -5.22 -7.07
CA ASN A 169 -1.90 -6.47 -6.50
C ASN A 169 -1.86 -6.41 -4.97
N GLY A 170 -2.69 -7.24 -4.33
CA GLY A 170 -2.62 -7.59 -2.92
C GLY A 170 -3.82 -8.40 -2.44
#